data_AF-A0A6P0UQ32-F1
#
_entry.id   AF-A0A6P0UQ32-F1
#
_cell.length_a   1.000
_cell.length_b   1.000
_cell.length_c   1.000
_cell.angle_alpha   90.00
_cell.angle_beta   90.00
_cell.angle_gamma   90.00
#
_symmetry.space_group_name_H-M   'P 1'
#
loop_
_entity.id
_entity.type
_entity.pdbx_description
1 polymer ?
#
loop_
_entity_poly.entity_id
_entity_poly.type
_entity_poly.pdbx_seq_one_letter_code
_entity_poly.pdbx_strand_id
1 'polypeptide(L)'
;MNPTDKELKLVKLNYTQRIAKRSNETGQMISTLLQQLAEENQKHEDIIDNFIDFANNLIPKLSHKEQTEINEFVKRITDLRITANNGVGYMLRLLNEQNQITKETTAELKSLLDEGI
;
A
#
# COMPACT_ATOMS: atom_id res chain seq x y z
N MET A 1 -13.31 -41.02 -18.83
CA MET A 1 -13.62 -39.83 -18.02
C MET A 1 -15.13 -39.71 -17.92
N ASN A 2 -15.69 -39.70 -16.71
CA ASN A 2 -17.11 -39.46 -16.52
C ASN A 2 -17.44 -37.99 -16.85
N PRO A 3 -18.60 -37.68 -17.45
CA PRO A 3 -19.00 -36.30 -17.79
C PRO A 3 -18.96 -35.34 -16.59
N THR A 4 -19.18 -35.85 -15.38
CA THR A 4 -19.20 -35.11 -14.12
C THR A 4 -17.84 -34.54 -13.70
N ASP A 5 -16.72 -35.20 -13.98
CA ASP A 5 -15.39 -34.73 -13.52
C ASP A 5 -14.93 -33.51 -14.32
N LYS A 6 -15.24 -33.49 -15.64
CA LYS A 6 -14.90 -32.37 -16.52
C LYS A 6 -15.73 -31.12 -16.21
N GLU A 7 -17.02 -31.30 -15.92
CA GLU A 7 -17.89 -30.20 -15.49
C GLU A 7 -17.45 -29.62 -14.14
N LEU A 8 -17.10 -30.46 -13.17
CA LEU A 8 -16.62 -30.00 -11.86
C LEU A 8 -15.34 -29.18 -11.95
N LYS A 9 -14.39 -29.63 -12.80
CA LYS A 9 -13.14 -28.93 -13.12
C LYS A 9 -13.40 -27.56 -13.75
N LEU A 10 -14.34 -27.50 -14.70
CA LEU A 10 -14.71 -26.25 -15.37
C LEU A 10 -15.38 -25.27 -14.39
N VAL A 11 -16.20 -25.76 -13.45
CA VAL A 11 -16.81 -24.94 -12.41
C VAL A 11 -15.74 -24.37 -11.48
N LYS A 12 -14.77 -25.17 -11.04
CA LYS A 12 -13.63 -24.70 -10.22
C LYS A 12 -12.80 -23.65 -10.94
N LEU A 13 -12.47 -23.86 -12.22
CA LEU A 13 -11.74 -22.89 -13.04
C LEU A 13 -12.49 -21.55 -13.13
N ASN A 14 -13.77 -21.59 -13.50
CA ASN A 14 -14.60 -20.40 -13.63
C ASN A 14 -14.81 -19.67 -12.30
N TYR A 15 -14.83 -20.40 -11.18
CA TYR A 15 -14.90 -19.79 -9.85
C TYR A 15 -13.60 -19.09 -9.48
N THR A 16 -12.45 -19.77 -9.63
CA THR A 16 -11.14 -19.19 -9.36
C THR A 16 -10.82 -18.00 -10.26
N GLN A 17 -11.16 -18.07 -11.56
CA GLN A 17 -11.01 -16.93 -12.48
C GLN A 17 -11.86 -15.72 -12.06
N ARG A 18 -13.07 -15.94 -11.55
CA ARG A 18 -13.91 -14.86 -11.00
C ARG A 18 -13.32 -14.24 -9.74
N ILE A 19 -12.74 -15.05 -8.85
CA ILE A 19 -12.01 -14.56 -7.67
C ILE A 19 -10.79 -13.75 -8.09
N ALA A 20 -9.96 -14.29 -8.99
CA ALA A 20 -8.76 -13.60 -9.49
C ALA A 20 -9.10 -12.27 -10.15
N LYS A 21 -10.19 -12.23 -10.95
CA LYS A 21 -10.69 -10.98 -11.54
C LYS A 21 -11.07 -9.95 -10.46
N ARG A 22 -11.88 -10.34 -9.47
CA ARG A 22 -12.28 -9.45 -8.37
C ARG A 22 -11.08 -9.02 -7.52
N SER A 23 -10.12 -9.91 -7.29
CA SER A 23 -8.88 -9.62 -6.57
C SER A 23 -8.07 -8.54 -7.28
N ASN A 24 -7.90 -8.67 -8.61
CA ASN A 24 -7.22 -7.66 -9.43
C ASN A 24 -7.98 -6.33 -9.44
N GLU A 25 -9.30 -6.33 -9.60
CA GLU A 25 -10.11 -5.09 -9.55
C GLU A 25 -9.98 -4.38 -8.20
N THR A 26 -10.05 -5.14 -7.11
CA THR A 26 -9.83 -4.62 -5.74
C THR A 26 -8.40 -4.09 -5.58
N GLY A 27 -7.41 -4.82 -6.08
CA GLY A 27 -6.01 -4.42 -6.05
C GLY A 27 -5.75 -3.12 -6.82
N GLN A 28 -6.41 -2.92 -7.97
CA GLN A 28 -6.35 -1.66 -8.72
C GLN A 28 -6.96 -0.49 -7.95
N MET A 29 -8.10 -0.72 -7.28
CA MET A 29 -8.72 0.30 -6.41
C MET A 29 -7.78 0.68 -5.26
N ILE A 30 -7.20 -0.32 -4.58
CA ILE A 30 -6.23 -0.08 -3.50
C ILE A 30 -5.00 0.66 -4.03
N SER A 31 -4.49 0.29 -5.21
CA SER A 31 -3.36 0.99 -5.84
C SER A 31 -3.66 2.47 -6.07
N THR A 32 -4.87 2.78 -6.55
CA THR A 32 -5.31 4.16 -6.81
C THR A 32 -5.39 4.95 -5.50
N LEU A 33 -5.96 4.36 -4.45
CA LEU A 33 -6.05 4.99 -3.13
C LEU A 33 -4.67 5.21 -2.50
N LEU A 34 -3.74 4.26 -2.64
CA LEU A 34 -2.38 4.41 -2.14
C LEU A 34 -1.60 5.48 -2.89
N GLN A 35 -1.84 5.63 -4.19
CA GLN A 35 -1.24 6.70 -4.98
C GLN A 35 -1.78 8.08 -4.56
N GLN A 36 -3.09 8.21 -4.35
CA GLN A 36 -3.69 9.43 -3.81
C GLN A 36 -3.12 9.77 -2.43
N LEU A 37 -3.00 8.78 -1.55
CA LEU A 37 -2.41 8.96 -0.22
C LEU A 37 -0.93 9.37 -0.29
N ALA A 38 -0.16 8.82 -1.24
CA ALA A 38 1.22 9.23 -1.47
C ALA A 38 1.33 10.70 -1.93
N GLU A 39 0.45 11.13 -2.85
CA GLU A 39 0.38 12.52 -3.31
C GLU A 39 -0.02 13.49 -2.19
N GLU A 40 -0.97 13.11 -1.33
CA GLU A 40 -1.34 13.89 -0.15
C GLU A 40 -0.19 13.98 0.86
N ASN A 41 0.50 12.86 1.12
CA ASN A 41 1.69 12.86 1.96
C ASN A 41 2.77 13.81 1.41
N GLN A 42 3.03 13.80 0.11
CA GLN A 42 4.01 14.70 -0.51
C GLN A 42 3.68 16.18 -0.27
N LYS A 43 2.41 16.58 -0.38
CA LYS A 43 1.98 17.96 -0.08
C LYS A 43 2.21 18.31 1.40
N HIS A 44 2.01 17.36 2.30
CA HIS A 44 2.30 17.56 3.72
C HIS A 44 3.80 17.64 3.98
N GLU A 45 4.66 16.96 3.22
CA GLU A 45 6.12 17.11 3.34
C GLU A 45 6.57 18.54 3.08
N ASP A 46 6.07 19.16 2.00
CA ASP A 46 6.40 20.55 1.67
C ASP A 46 5.98 21.51 2.80
N ILE A 47 4.82 21.27 3.42
CA ILE A 47 4.35 22.07 4.56
C ILE A 47 5.25 21.87 5.78
N ILE A 48 5.67 20.64 6.06
CA ILE A 48 6.56 20.30 7.17
C ILE A 48 7.93 20.95 6.96
N ASP A 49 8.48 20.90 5.74
CA ASP A 49 9.77 21.50 5.43
C ASP A 49 9.72 23.03 5.60
N ASN A 50 8.66 23.69 5.10
CA ASN A 50 8.43 25.11 5.34
C ASN A 50 8.33 25.45 6.83
N PHE A 51 7.65 24.60 7.62
CA PHE A 51 7.55 24.77 9.06
C PHE A 51 8.91 24.59 9.76
N ILE A 52 9.71 23.60 9.35
CA ILE A 52 11.06 23.37 9.89
C ILE A 52 11.95 24.57 9.60
N ASP A 53 11.92 25.11 8.38
CA ASP A 53 12.67 26.31 8.02
C ASP A 53 12.24 27.52 8.84
N PHE A 54 10.93 27.71 9.03
CA PHE A 54 10.40 28.73 9.92
C PHE A 54 10.88 28.54 11.37
N ALA A 55 10.79 27.32 11.90
CA ALA A 55 11.21 26.99 13.25
C ALA A 55 12.71 27.26 13.45
N ASN A 56 13.55 26.84 12.51
CA ASN A 56 15.00 27.07 12.54
C ASN A 56 15.36 28.57 12.56
N ASN A 57 14.57 29.43 11.90
CA ASN A 57 14.75 30.87 11.92
C ASN A 57 14.24 31.54 13.21
N LEU A 58 13.32 30.89 13.92
CA LEU A 58 12.70 31.39 15.15
C LEU A 58 13.48 30.94 16.40
N ILE A 59 13.89 29.67 16.47
CA ILE A 59 14.56 29.02 17.61
C ILE A 59 15.68 29.89 18.22
N PRO A 60 16.62 30.48 17.46
CA PRO A 60 17.71 31.28 18.04
C PRO A 60 17.25 32.56 18.76
N LYS A 61 16.02 33.02 18.51
CA LYS A 61 15.44 34.25 19.08
C LYS A 61 14.59 34.00 20.32
N LEU A 62 14.41 32.75 20.69
CA LEU A 62 13.53 32.32 21.78
C LEU A 62 14.30 32.06 23.07
N SER A 63 13.58 32.06 24.20
CA SER A 63 14.10 31.57 25.47
C SER A 63 14.40 30.08 25.41
N HIS A 64 15.27 29.60 26.30
CA HIS A 64 15.64 28.18 26.33
C HIS A 64 14.44 27.23 26.52
N LYS A 65 13.44 27.66 27.30
CA LYS A 65 12.19 26.90 27.50
C LYS A 65 11.41 26.78 26.20
N GLU A 66 11.18 27.88 25.50
CA GLU A 66 10.45 27.91 24.22
C GLU A 66 11.20 27.15 23.12
N GLN A 67 12.54 27.23 23.10
CA GLN A 67 13.37 26.42 22.20
C GLN A 67 13.13 24.93 22.41
N THR A 68 13.03 24.49 23.67
CA THR A 68 12.78 23.09 24.00
C THR A 68 11.42 22.64 23.48
N GLU A 69 10.37 23.43 23.73
CA GLU A 69 9.01 23.13 23.28
C GLU A 69 8.90 23.06 21.75
N ILE A 70 9.50 24.00 21.02
CA ILE A 70 9.48 23.98 19.55
C ILE A 70 10.32 22.83 18.99
N ASN A 71 11.48 22.53 19.57
CA ASN A 71 12.30 21.38 19.14
C ASN A 71 11.55 20.06 19.33
N GLU A 72 10.82 19.89 20.43
CA GLU A 72 9.96 18.73 20.64
C GLU A 72 8.86 18.64 19.58
N PHE A 73 8.23 19.77 19.24
CA PHE A 73 7.20 19.81 18.22
C PHE A 73 7.75 19.47 16.83
N VAL A 74 8.89 20.05 16.44
CA VAL A 74 9.62 19.74 15.19
C VAL A 74 9.96 18.25 15.12
N LYS A 75 10.41 17.66 16.23
CA LYS A 75 10.67 16.22 16.29
C LYS A 75 9.39 15.41 16.05
N ARG A 76 8.30 15.71 16.75
CA ARG A 76 7.03 14.97 16.62
C ARG A 76 6.47 15.02 15.20
N ILE A 77 6.51 16.18 14.55
CA ILE A 77 5.99 16.31 13.17
C ILE A 77 6.88 15.56 12.17
N THR A 78 8.20 15.54 12.40
CA THR A 78 9.14 14.74 11.60
C THR A 78 8.92 13.24 11.78
N ASP A 79 8.68 12.78 13.01
CA ASP A 79 8.38 11.37 13.31
C ASP A 79 7.05 10.93 12.66
N LEU A 80 6.04 11.81 12.66
CA LEU A 80 4.77 11.58 11.99
C LEU A 80 4.95 11.44 10.46
N ARG A 81 5.75 12.29 9.84
CA ARG A 81 6.10 12.18 8.41
C ARG A 81 6.71 10.81 8.09
N ILE A 82 7.72 10.39 8.84
CA ILE A 82 8.39 9.10 8.65
C ILE A 82 7.38 7.95 8.76
N THR A 83 6.51 7.99 9.77
CA THR A 83 5.50 6.95 10.00
C THR A 83 4.50 6.86 8.85
N ALA A 84 4.02 8.01 8.35
CA ALA A 84 3.10 8.06 7.22
C ALA A 84 3.71 7.47 5.94
N ASN A 85 4.95 7.84 5.63
CA ASN A 85 5.68 7.34 4.46
C ASN A 85 5.93 5.83 4.54
N ASN A 86 6.36 5.35 5.71
CA ASN A 86 6.56 3.92 5.94
C ASN A 86 5.25 3.14 5.80
N GLY A 87 4.14 3.70 6.27
CA GLY A 87 2.80 3.10 6.13
C GLY A 87 2.40 2.91 4.67
N VAL A 88 2.54 3.96 3.85
CA VAL A 88 2.26 3.90 2.40
C VAL A 88 3.16 2.87 1.71
N GLY A 89 4.46 2.91 1.99
CA GLY A 89 5.41 1.96 1.40
C GLY A 89 5.10 0.50 1.76
N TYR A 90 4.74 0.24 3.02
CA TYR A 90 4.36 -1.09 3.49
C TYR A 90 3.09 -1.61 2.81
N MET A 91 2.07 -0.75 2.67
CA MET A 91 0.82 -1.11 2.00
C MET A 91 1.03 -1.38 0.50
N LEU A 92 1.88 -0.61 -0.17
CA LEU A 92 2.26 -0.88 -1.57
C LEU A 92 2.97 -2.23 -1.72
N ARG A 93 3.85 -2.58 -0.77
CA ARG A 93 4.51 -3.89 -0.77
C ARG A 93 3.51 -5.04 -0.60
N LEU A 94 2.59 -4.95 0.36
CA LEU A 94 1.55 -5.97 0.56
C LEU A 94 0.65 -6.13 -0.67
N LEU A 95 0.29 -5.03 -1.33
CA LEU A 95 -0.49 -5.07 -2.57
C LEU A 95 0.26 -5.81 -3.68
N ASN A 96 1.57 -5.56 -3.82
CA ASN A 96 2.40 -6.27 -4.81
C ASN A 96 2.51 -7.77 -4.50
N GLU A 97 2.70 -8.13 -3.24
CA GLU A 97 2.72 -9.54 -2.78
C GLU A 97 1.37 -10.23 -3.08
N GLN A 98 0.25 -9.58 -2.78
CA GLN A 98 -1.09 -10.11 -3.05
C GLN A 98 -1.37 -10.29 -4.55
N ASN A 99 -0.92 -9.34 -5.38
CA ASN A 99 -1.01 -9.45 -6.84
C ASN A 99 -0.16 -10.60 -7.39
N GLN A 100 1.05 -10.80 -6.84
CA GLN A 100 1.93 -11.90 -7.24
C GLN A 100 1.32 -13.25 -6.89
N ILE A 101 0.86 -13.44 -5.65
CA ILE A 101 0.19 -14.67 -5.20
C ILE A 101 -1.04 -14.95 -6.06
N THR A 102 -1.87 -13.93 -6.35
CA THR A 102 -3.06 -14.09 -7.21
C THR A 102 -2.69 -14.61 -8.60
N LYS A 103 -1.61 -14.08 -9.20
CA LYS A 103 -1.12 -14.53 -10.52
C LYS A 103 -0.60 -15.97 -10.47
N GLU A 104 0.23 -16.29 -9.48
CA GLU A 104 0.81 -17.62 -9.29
C GLU A 104 -0.28 -18.69 -9.08
N THR A 105 -1.22 -18.46 -8.16
CA THR A 105 -2.32 -19.41 -7.90
C THR A 105 -3.23 -19.58 -9.11
N THR A 106 -3.49 -18.52 -9.88
CA THR A 106 -4.30 -18.63 -11.11
C THR A 106 -3.59 -19.44 -12.19
N ALA A 107 -2.26 -19.27 -12.33
CA ALA A 107 -1.45 -20.02 -13.28
C ALA A 107 -1.33 -21.50 -12.90
N GLU A 108 -1.08 -21.79 -11.62
CA GLU A 108 -1.00 -23.16 -11.09
C GLU A 108 -2.31 -23.92 -11.32
N LEU A 109 -3.45 -23.31 -10.97
CA LEU A 109 -4.75 -23.94 -11.17
C LEU A 109 -5.02 -24.25 -12.64
N LYS A 110 -4.62 -23.35 -13.54
CA LYS A 110 -4.74 -23.58 -14.99
C LYS A 110 -3.89 -24.78 -15.43
N SER A 111 -2.64 -24.87 -14.98
CA SER A 111 -1.75 -26.01 -15.28
C SER A 111 -2.35 -27.33 -14.80
N LEU A 112 -2.80 -27.39 -13.55
CA LEU A 112 -3.40 -28.59 -12.96
C LEU A 112 -4.62 -29.10 -13.74
N LEU A 113 -5.41 -28.18 -14.27
CA LEU A 113 -6.59 -28.50 -15.08
C LEU A 113 -6.22 -28.94 -16.50
N ASP A 114 -5.21 -28.32 -17.11
CA ASP A 114 -4.68 -28.70 -18.42
C ASP A 114 -4.00 -30.09 -18.37
N GLU A 115 -3.38 -30.44 -17.24
CA GLU A 115 -2.77 -31.75 -16.96
C GLU A 115 -3.78 -32.85 -16.62
N GLY A 116 -5.07 -32.54 -16.53
CA GLY A 116 -6.14 -33.54 -16.41
C GLY A 116 -6.39 -34.05 -15.00
N ILE A 117 -5.96 -33.33 -13.95
CA ILE A 117 -6.36 -33.56 -12.54
C ILE A 117 -7.71 -32.91 -12.23
#